data_AF-A0A502JFV4-F1
#
_entry.id   AF-A0A502JFV4-F1
#
_cell.length_a   1.000
_cell.length_b   1.000
_cell.length_c   1.000
_cell.angle_alpha   90.00
_cell.angle_beta   90.00
_cell.angle_gamma   90.00
#
_symmetry.space_group_name_H-M   'P 1'
#
loop_
_entity.id
_entity.type
_entity.pdbx_description
1 polymer ?
#
loop_
_entity_poly.entity_id
_entity_poly.type
_entity_poly.pdbx_seq_one_letter_code
_entity_poly.pdbx_strand_id
1 'polypeptide(L)'
;MKYWFFLVALFFMNCSWGQDPFDKTQRTHSQFDNAQTVMEQTEIISSDVPNNLCGADENRQAAEIPLNALKLVGVVISKDKAFALLLSQDLQIYSVLEGVDVAQEGYVVTKINQNKVQFMRKLGAQCNSTEQKELSF
;
A
#
# COMPACT_ATOMS: atom_id res chain seq x y z
N MET A 1 -45.20 -39.90 6.04
CA MET A 1 -43.88 -40.24 5.44
C MET A 1 -43.63 -39.46 4.14
N LYS A 2 -43.66 -38.12 4.15
CA LYS A 2 -43.42 -37.33 2.92
C LYS A 2 -42.52 -36.10 3.11
N TYR A 3 -42.39 -35.64 4.35
CA TYR A 3 -41.53 -34.50 4.71
C TYR A 3 -40.21 -34.89 5.38
N TRP A 4 -39.97 -36.18 5.64
CA TRP A 4 -38.73 -36.62 6.30
C TRP A 4 -37.49 -36.43 5.40
N PHE A 5 -37.65 -36.62 4.08
CA PHE A 5 -36.59 -36.38 3.11
C PHE A 5 -36.14 -34.91 3.04
N PHE A 6 -37.05 -33.96 3.28
CA PHE A 6 -36.70 -32.53 3.28
C PHE A 6 -35.87 -32.12 4.51
N LEU A 7 -36.05 -32.79 5.66
CA LEU A 7 -35.23 -32.55 6.85
C LEU A 7 -33.81 -33.08 6.72
N VAL A 8 -33.60 -34.16 5.95
CA VAL A 8 -32.26 -34.73 5.71
C VAL A 8 -31.46 -33.84 4.74
N ALA A 9 -32.10 -33.24 3.74
CA ALA A 9 -31.44 -32.35 2.78
C ALA A 9 -30.87 -31.06 3.41
N LEU A 10 -31.47 -30.56 4.50
CA LEU A 10 -30.99 -29.36 5.21
C LEU A 10 -29.72 -29.59 6.05
N PHE A 11 -29.39 -30.84 6.38
CA PHE A 11 -28.19 -31.18 7.17
C PHE A 11 -26.90 -31.20 6.33
N PHE A 12 -26.99 -31.34 5.00
CA PHE A 12 -25.80 -31.44 4.13
C PHE A 12 -25.30 -30.11 3.56
N MET A 13 -26.02 -29.00 3.78
CA MET A 13 -25.66 -27.68 3.20
C MET A 13 -24.73 -26.83 4.08
N ASN A 14 -24.31 -27.33 5.26
CA ASN A 14 -23.46 -26.58 6.20
C ASN A 14 -22.11 -27.23 6.49
N CYS A 15 -21.52 -27.92 5.53
CA CYS A 15 -20.08 -28.21 5.58
C CYS A 15 -19.32 -27.12 4.83
N SER A 16 -19.39 -25.87 5.29
CA SER A 16 -18.36 -24.91 4.91
C SER A 16 -17.07 -25.37 5.60
N TRP A 17 -16.12 -25.82 4.82
CA TRP A 17 -14.75 -25.96 5.29
C TRP A 17 -14.24 -24.57 5.64
N GLY A 18 -14.38 -24.18 6.89
CA GLY A 18 -13.68 -23.04 7.46
C GLY A 18 -12.20 -23.37 7.47
N GLN A 19 -11.51 -23.10 6.36
CA GLN A 19 -10.06 -23.15 6.33
C GLN A 19 -9.56 -22.03 7.24
N ASP A 20 -8.82 -22.40 8.28
CA ASP A 20 -8.15 -21.45 9.14
C ASP A 20 -7.12 -20.68 8.29
N PRO A 21 -7.26 -19.35 8.13
CA PRO A 21 -6.31 -18.55 7.34
C PRO A 21 -4.89 -18.55 7.93
N PHE A 22 -4.70 -19.11 9.14
CA PHE A 22 -3.41 -19.31 9.77
C PHE A 22 -2.96 -20.77 9.83
N ASP A 23 -3.64 -21.68 9.14
CA ASP A 23 -3.24 -23.10 9.08
C ASP A 23 -1.84 -23.22 8.48
N LYS A 24 -0.92 -23.76 9.29
CA LYS A 24 0.48 -23.94 8.92
C LYS A 24 0.67 -24.93 7.77
N THR A 25 -0.30 -25.83 7.55
CA THR A 25 -0.23 -26.87 6.51
C THR A 25 -0.48 -26.34 5.10
N GLN A 26 -1.09 -25.15 4.95
CA GLN A 26 -1.32 -24.51 3.65
C GLN A 26 -0.12 -23.70 3.12
N ARG A 27 0.87 -23.36 3.97
CA ARG A 27 2.01 -22.49 3.58
C ARG A 27 2.95 -23.11 2.56
N THR A 28 2.94 -24.42 2.38
CA THR A 28 3.86 -25.12 1.47
C THR A 28 3.50 -25.00 0.00
N HIS A 29 2.31 -24.49 -0.34
CA HIS A 29 1.88 -24.30 -1.74
C HIS A 29 1.96 -22.86 -2.24
N SER A 30 2.23 -21.87 -1.37
CA SER A 30 2.48 -20.47 -1.78
C SER A 30 3.97 -20.19 -1.94
N GLN A 31 4.72 -21.13 -2.52
CA GLN A 31 6.05 -20.81 -3.04
C GLN A 31 5.81 -19.95 -4.27
N PHE A 32 5.83 -18.64 -4.06
CA PHE A 32 5.83 -17.62 -5.10
C PHE A 32 6.88 -18.02 -6.13
N ASP A 33 6.43 -18.42 -7.31
CA ASP A 33 7.27 -18.70 -8.46
C ASP A 33 8.01 -17.42 -8.83
N ASN A 34 9.17 -17.23 -8.20
CA ASN A 34 10.22 -16.32 -8.66
C ASN A 34 10.85 -16.92 -9.92
N ALA A 35 10.05 -17.06 -10.96
CA ALA A 35 10.47 -17.53 -12.27
C ALA A 35 9.95 -16.55 -13.33
N GLN A 36 10.72 -15.48 -13.50
CA GLN A 36 11.16 -15.04 -14.82
C GLN A 36 10.07 -14.67 -15.84
N THR A 37 9.75 -13.39 -15.88
CA THR A 37 9.46 -12.68 -17.15
C THR A 37 10.25 -11.37 -17.19
N VAL A 38 11.47 -11.50 -17.70
CA VAL A 38 12.22 -10.42 -18.33
C VAL A 38 11.56 -10.14 -19.69
N MET A 39 11.42 -8.86 -20.06
CA MET A 39 10.71 -8.29 -21.21
C MET A 39 9.20 -8.13 -20.96
N GLU A 40 8.64 -6.92 -20.86
CA GLU A 40 8.65 -5.89 -21.90
C GLU A 40 8.56 -4.49 -21.26
N GLN A 41 9.60 -3.70 -21.47
CA GLN A 41 9.69 -2.31 -21.05
C GLN A 41 8.84 -1.47 -22.01
N THR A 42 7.53 -1.45 -21.80
CA THR A 42 6.65 -0.50 -22.49
C THR A 42 6.63 0.76 -21.65
N GLU A 43 7.41 1.75 -22.10
CA GLU A 43 7.40 3.12 -21.60
C GLU A 43 5.96 3.68 -21.67
N ILE A 44 5.21 3.57 -20.59
CA ILE A 44 4.00 4.37 -20.40
C ILE A 44 4.50 5.76 -20.01
N ILE A 45 4.65 6.63 -21.00
CA ILE A 45 4.90 8.05 -20.81
C ILE A 45 3.69 8.62 -20.07
N SER A 46 3.75 8.61 -18.74
CA SER A 46 2.82 9.30 -17.85
C SER A 46 3.15 10.79 -17.92
N SER A 47 2.56 11.47 -18.92
CA SER A 47 2.94 12.81 -19.37
C SER A 47 2.34 13.97 -18.55
N ASP A 48 1.67 13.73 -17.42
CA ASP A 48 0.90 14.79 -16.75
C ASP A 48 1.31 15.09 -15.31
N VAL A 49 2.48 14.62 -14.87
CA VAL A 49 3.10 15.15 -13.64
C VAL A 49 4.48 15.71 -13.93
N PRO A 50 4.73 16.99 -13.57
CA PRO A 50 6.05 17.56 -13.74
C PRO A 50 7.04 16.76 -12.90
N ASN A 51 7.89 15.98 -13.58
CA ASN A 51 9.05 15.34 -12.99
C ASN A 51 9.85 16.42 -12.28
N ASN A 52 9.88 16.37 -10.95
CA ASN A 52 10.73 17.25 -10.19
C ASN A 52 12.17 16.77 -10.38
N LEU A 53 13.01 17.62 -10.97
CA LEU A 53 14.48 17.42 -11.06
C LEU A 53 15.17 17.31 -9.68
N CYS A 54 14.40 17.33 -8.59
CA CYS A 54 14.84 17.49 -7.21
C CYS A 54 14.91 16.19 -6.40
N GLY A 55 15.13 15.06 -7.07
CA GLY A 55 15.56 13.82 -6.44
C GLY A 55 14.43 13.04 -5.78
N ALA A 56 13.37 12.75 -6.55
CA ALA A 56 12.48 11.67 -6.20
C ALA A 56 12.94 10.41 -6.95
N ASP A 57 13.35 9.39 -6.19
CA ASP A 57 13.98 8.18 -6.74
C ASP A 57 12.98 7.34 -7.59
N GLU A 58 13.49 6.40 -8.38
CA GLU A 58 12.63 5.50 -9.18
C GLU A 58 11.83 4.51 -8.31
N ASN A 59 12.29 4.25 -7.08
CA ASN A 59 11.68 3.29 -6.13
C ASN A 59 10.64 3.95 -5.19
N ARG A 60 9.80 4.82 -5.73
CA ARG A 60 8.75 5.52 -4.98
C ARG A 60 7.60 4.60 -4.59
N GLN A 61 7.13 4.72 -3.36
CA GLN A 61 5.86 4.10 -2.97
C GLN A 61 4.67 4.94 -3.47
N ALA A 62 3.64 4.27 -3.99
CA ALA A 62 2.46 4.94 -4.55
C ALA A 62 2.82 5.97 -5.63
N ALA A 63 3.79 5.65 -6.50
CA ALA A 63 4.36 6.57 -7.49
C ALA A 63 3.35 7.11 -8.53
N GLU A 64 2.20 6.46 -8.69
CA GLU A 64 1.14 6.88 -9.61
C GLU A 64 0.03 7.68 -8.91
N ILE A 65 0.06 7.75 -7.57
CA ILE A 65 -1.04 8.27 -6.77
C ILE A 65 -0.62 9.60 -6.15
N PRO A 66 -1.37 10.69 -6.34
CA PRO A 66 -1.02 11.97 -5.74
C PRO A 66 -1.24 11.95 -4.23
N LEU A 67 -0.45 12.70 -3.47
CA LEU A 67 -0.49 12.67 -1.99
C LEU A 67 -1.88 13.05 -1.44
N ASN A 68 -2.60 13.93 -2.13
CA ASN A 68 -3.95 14.36 -1.75
C ASN A 68 -5.02 13.25 -1.89
N ALA A 69 -4.75 12.21 -2.67
CA ALA A 69 -5.63 11.06 -2.84
C ALA A 69 -5.32 9.94 -1.83
N LEU A 70 -4.22 10.04 -1.09
CA LEU A 70 -3.84 9.10 -0.04
C LEU A 70 -4.44 9.52 1.30
N LYS A 71 -4.97 8.55 2.04
CA LYS A 71 -5.51 8.74 3.39
C LYS A 71 -4.64 8.04 4.42
N LEU A 72 -4.32 8.72 5.53
CA LEU A 72 -3.71 8.07 6.68
C LEU A 72 -4.75 7.18 7.38
N VAL A 73 -4.49 5.87 7.42
CA VAL A 73 -5.40 4.90 8.06
C VAL A 73 -4.82 4.24 9.29
N GLY A 74 -3.51 4.36 9.50
CA GLY A 74 -2.86 3.79 10.68
C GLY A 74 -1.43 4.25 10.82
N VAL A 75 -0.93 4.17 12.05
CA VAL A 75 0.47 4.37 12.40
C VAL A 75 0.87 3.25 13.34
N VAL A 76 2.00 2.61 13.07
CA VAL A 76 2.58 1.56 13.93
C VAL A 76 3.92 2.06 14.43
N ILE A 77 4.04 2.19 15.76
CA ILE A 77 5.25 2.67 16.42
C ILE A 77 5.80 1.53 17.27
N SER A 78 7.01 1.10 16.94
CA SER A 78 7.84 0.23 17.75
C SER A 78 8.99 1.04 18.34
N LYS A 79 9.75 0.43 19.25
CA LYS A 79 10.91 1.07 19.90
C LYS A 79 11.94 1.59 18.90
N ASP A 80 12.17 0.84 17.82
CA ASP A 80 13.26 1.11 16.88
C ASP A 80 12.78 1.62 15.51
N LYS A 81 11.47 1.53 15.23
CA LYS A 81 10.90 1.87 13.91
C LYS A 81 9.47 2.37 14.05
N ALA A 82 9.12 3.35 13.22
CA ALA A 82 7.75 3.79 12.99
C ALA A 82 7.41 3.66 11.51
N PHE A 83 6.22 3.17 11.20
CA PHE A 83 5.69 3.16 9.83
C PHE A 83 4.24 3.62 9.82
N ALA A 84 3.87 4.28 8.73
CA ALA A 84 2.51 4.74 8.48
C ALA A 84 1.85 3.87 7.42
N LEU A 85 0.54 3.70 7.55
CA LEU A 85 -0.30 2.99 6.61
C LEU A 85 -1.13 4.02 5.85
N LEU A 86 -0.90 4.10 4.54
CA LEU A 86 -1.61 4.99 3.63
C LEU A 86 -2.56 4.15 2.77
N LEU A 87 -3.80 4.60 2.65
CA LEU A 87 -4.83 3.98 1.83
C LEU A 87 -5.05 4.80 0.57
N SER A 88 -5.02 4.14 -0.60
CA SER A 88 -5.43 4.75 -1.87
C SER A 88 -6.94 4.71 -2.08
N GLN A 89 -7.42 5.44 -3.08
CA GLN A 89 -8.81 5.40 -3.52
C GLN A 89 -9.23 3.99 -3.98
N ASP A 90 -8.29 3.21 -4.54
CA ASP A 90 -8.48 1.82 -4.98
C ASP A 90 -8.39 0.80 -3.83
N LEU A 91 -8.43 1.26 -2.58
CA LEU A 91 -8.34 0.44 -1.37
C LEU A 91 -7.01 -0.33 -1.23
N GLN A 92 -5.94 0.14 -1.86
CA GLN A 92 -4.59 -0.43 -1.68
C GLN A 92 -3.90 0.23 -0.49
N ILE A 93 -3.21 -0.59 0.32
CA ILE A 93 -2.48 -0.13 1.51
C ILE A 93 -1.00 -0.07 1.19
N TYR A 94 -0.40 1.08 1.47
CA TYR A 94 1.04 1.34 1.37
C TYR A 94 1.64 1.51 2.75
N SER A 95 2.70 0.76 3.05
CA SER A 95 3.44 0.87 4.32
C SER A 95 4.69 1.70 4.12
N VAL A 96 4.70 2.93 4.64
CA VAL A 96 5.79 3.89 4.44
C VAL A 96 6.57 4.12 5.72
N LEU A 97 7.89 4.19 5.59
CA LEU A 97 8.83 4.46 6.68
C LEU A 97 9.33 5.91 6.57
N GLU A 98 9.85 6.45 7.67
CA GLU A 98 10.60 7.71 7.61
C GLU A 98 11.79 7.60 6.63
N GLY A 99 12.00 8.64 5.85
CA GLY A 99 13.03 8.73 4.81
C GLY A 99 12.65 8.14 3.46
N VAL A 100 11.47 7.55 3.30
CA VAL A 100 11.01 6.96 2.03
C VAL A 100 10.27 7.98 1.17
N ASP A 101 10.51 7.93 -0.15
CA ASP A 101 9.75 8.70 -1.14
C ASP A 101 8.38 8.10 -1.42
N VAL A 102 7.36 8.94 -1.41
CA VAL A 102 5.95 8.59 -1.49
C VAL A 102 5.21 9.53 -2.43
N ALA A 103 4.16 9.00 -3.06
CA ALA A 103 3.25 9.71 -3.95
C ALA A 103 3.89 10.13 -5.28
N GLN A 104 3.01 10.48 -6.21
CA GLN A 104 3.34 10.90 -7.56
C GLN A 104 4.28 12.11 -7.58
N GLU A 105 4.09 13.03 -6.65
CA GLU A 105 4.90 14.24 -6.53
C GLU A 105 6.29 14.03 -5.92
N GLY A 106 6.59 12.83 -5.39
CA GLY A 106 7.87 12.53 -4.76
C GLY A 106 8.07 13.25 -3.43
N TYR A 107 7.13 13.09 -2.49
CA TYR A 107 7.28 13.56 -1.12
C TYR A 107 8.08 12.56 -0.29
N VAL A 108 9.03 13.05 0.50
CA VAL A 108 9.74 12.26 1.50
C VAL A 108 8.96 12.26 2.80
N VAL A 109 8.78 11.09 3.42
CA VAL A 109 8.26 10.99 4.79
C VAL A 109 9.32 11.49 5.77
N THR A 110 9.05 12.60 6.44
CA THR A 110 10.03 13.22 7.36
C THR A 110 9.82 12.83 8.81
N LYS A 111 8.57 12.62 9.22
CA LYS A 111 8.25 12.30 10.61
C LYS A 111 6.92 11.58 10.73
N ILE A 112 6.89 10.53 11.54
CA ILE A 112 5.69 9.75 11.85
C ILE A 112 5.37 9.93 13.34
N ASN A 113 4.19 10.49 13.63
CA ASN A 113 3.67 10.62 14.98
C ASN A 113 2.37 9.82 15.13
N GLN A 114 1.92 9.62 16.37
CA GLN A 114 0.71 8.84 16.65
C GLN A 114 -0.54 9.28 15.88
N ASN A 115 -0.70 10.59 15.62
CA ASN A 115 -1.91 11.15 15.02
C ASN A 115 -1.67 11.77 13.64
N LYS A 116 -0.42 11.85 13.18
CA LYS A 116 -0.08 12.54 11.94
C LYS A 116 1.25 12.12 11.35
N VAL A 117 1.36 12.23 10.04
CA VAL A 117 2.57 11.98 9.27
C VAL A 117 2.93 13.23 8.48
N GLN A 118 4.20 13.61 8.53
CA GLN A 118 4.73 14.80 7.86
C GLN A 118 5.51 14.41 6.62
N PHE A 119 5.22 15.12 5.54
CA PHE A 119 5.77 14.92 4.21
C PHE A 119 6.47 16.19 3.76
N MET A 120 7.57 16.04 3.04
CA MET A 120 8.33 17.17 2.53
C MET A 120 8.79 16.89 1.10
N ARG A 121 8.65 17.87 0.22
CA ARG A 121 9.27 17.83 -1.11
C ARG A 121 10.05 19.10 -1.38
N LYS A 122 11.13 18.98 -2.15
CA LYS A 122 11.86 20.14 -2.66
C LYS A 122 11.25 20.61 -3.97
N LEU A 123 11.22 21.92 -4.17
CA LEU A 123 10.60 22.60 -5.30
C LEU A 123 11.56 23.59 -5.97
N GLY A 124 11.28 23.85 -7.25
CA GLY A 124 11.99 24.83 -8.08
C GLY A 124 13.16 24.22 -8.85
N ALA A 125 13.63 24.93 -9.87
CA ALA A 125 14.70 24.48 -10.77
C ALA A 125 16.05 24.21 -10.07
N GLN A 126 16.27 24.83 -8.91
CA GLN A 126 17.47 24.64 -8.08
C GLN A 126 17.20 23.88 -6.78
N CYS A 127 15.97 23.38 -6.56
CA CYS A 127 15.59 22.63 -5.35
C CYS A 127 15.77 23.40 -4.03
N ASN A 128 15.72 24.74 -4.09
CA ASN A 128 15.95 25.62 -2.94
C ASN A 128 14.70 25.83 -2.10
N SER A 129 13.51 25.65 -2.69
CA SER A 129 12.25 25.80 -1.97
C SER A 129 11.81 24.45 -1.39
N THR A 130 11.13 24.49 -0.26
CA THR A 130 10.61 23.30 0.42
C THR A 130 9.12 23.46 0.61
N GLU A 131 8.35 22.46 0.17
CA GLU A 131 6.93 22.33 0.49
C GLU A 131 6.75 21.22 1.51
N GLN A 132 5.99 21.53 2.56
CA GLN A 132 5.64 20.60 3.62
C GLN A 132 4.14 20.35 3.61
N LYS A 133 3.76 19.08 3.74
CA LYS A 133 2.38 18.63 3.89
C LYS A 133 2.26 17.70 5.09
N GLU A 134 1.06 17.58 5.63
CA GLU A 134 0.77 16.59 6.66
C GLU A 134 -0.54 15.87 6.35
N LEU A 135 -0.57 14.59 6.70
CA LEU A 135 -1.78 13.78 6.74
C LEU A 135 -2.07 13.43 8.19
N SER A 136 -3.34 13.58 8.60
CA SER A 136 -3.87 13.19 9.91
C SER A 136 -5.06 12.25 9.72
N PHE A 137 -5.50 11.62 10.82
CA PHE A 137 -6.71 10.80 10.86
C PHE A 137 -7.99 11.62 10.60
#